data_AF-A0A947JDC4-F1
#
_entry.id   AF-A0A947JDC4-F1
#
_cell.length_a   1.000
_cell.length_b   1.000
_cell.length_c   1.000
_cell.angle_alpha   90.00
_cell.angle_beta   90.00
_cell.angle_gamma   90.00
#
_symmetry.space_group_name_H-M   'P 1'
#
loop_
_entity.id
_entity.type
_entity.pdbx_description
1 polymer ?
#
loop_
_entity_poly.entity_id
_entity_poly.type
_entity_poly.pdbx_seq_one_letter_code
_entity_poly.pdbx_strand_id
1 'polypeptide(L)'
;MSNDLRFDVASQPMAYHGSMQPNDLTGDQISDLNHRHTQVFERFGLSLVRTDIIPVKGEVNGLSNLGAFRNRQLRESAIIAAAFAAMAVALDGLGSLASVSGDRTKTIKNRLKRANDRTAAQVMAEVLQLTTTSLHPSEDVIIESLITEGVRSKPGYEAGGNPTIAVGHLFGKSELYQLWGQNLPKHITQLSMGNDVIDGTGKSIQGLHSSLTALFLTESHIKRHLPDVYVLRTMSGRQFGDFNCFSDSPLEAAQAIAVGYGLSRLNQLSAFFLDRARHYPCMDILNQAGVATPWDKDGDLFPALVLGLDGFSFQNGKPLHCMINEIGGSAEWAVGVLPLVWRGGHALGMLTSHSNLSRKDVEPEQLWRERFNFTEAEIIEIDDARFGNKPIFTIGDILENPFAGGVSAFGAITDNVYMPSLKGVTIDREKNEITVNVLMINSLGLVKCWHLVFKCNQGVDHTAGLMASPKKKMAGLSGDGLKQVINTMLNDFGSEESLRIFFRNEYYPAIITFSGKIRVMHDTVTSLISRGALSEHDQEIIKAFEELFPEWFY
;
A
#
# COMPACT_ATOMS: atom_id res chain seq x y z
N MET A 1 -21.96 29.76 13.43
CA MET A 1 -22.62 28.72 12.63
C MET A 1 -21.56 27.65 12.40
N SER A 2 -21.81 26.38 12.75
CA SER A 2 -20.87 25.31 12.40
C SER A 2 -20.69 25.31 10.89
N ASN A 3 -19.45 25.31 10.43
CA ASN A 3 -19.18 25.31 8.99
C ASN A 3 -19.42 23.89 8.48
N ASP A 4 -20.66 23.55 8.08
CA ASP A 4 -21.06 22.23 7.55
C ASP A 4 -20.28 21.80 6.29
N LEU A 5 -19.42 22.68 5.77
CA LEU A 5 -18.53 22.42 4.64
C LEU A 5 -17.25 21.69 5.05
N ARG A 6 -16.71 21.90 6.26
CA ARG A 6 -15.44 21.28 6.71
C ARG A 6 -15.72 20.33 7.87
N PHE A 7 -15.55 19.03 7.65
CA PHE A 7 -15.93 18.02 8.64
C PHE A 7 -15.03 16.79 8.61
N ASP A 8 -14.90 16.15 9.78
CA ASP A 8 -14.15 14.93 9.98
C ASP A 8 -14.93 13.72 9.45
N VAL A 9 -14.39 13.02 8.45
CA VAL A 9 -15.03 11.81 7.90
C VAL A 9 -15.11 10.69 8.93
N ALA A 10 -14.20 10.65 9.91
CA ALA A 10 -14.28 9.71 11.03
C ALA A 10 -15.59 9.87 11.83
N SER A 11 -16.00 11.13 12.03
CA SER A 11 -17.21 11.47 12.77
C SER A 11 -18.47 11.38 11.91
N GLN A 12 -18.31 11.45 10.59
CA GLN A 12 -19.39 11.39 9.62
C GLN A 12 -19.06 10.39 8.50
N PRO A 13 -19.09 9.07 8.78
CA PRO A 13 -18.82 8.05 7.77
C PRO A 13 -19.74 8.20 6.56
N MET A 14 -19.23 7.86 5.38
CA MET A 14 -20.02 7.79 4.16
C MET A 14 -21.04 6.66 4.25
N ALA A 15 -22.17 6.80 3.56
CA ALA A 15 -23.14 5.75 3.32
C ALA A 15 -23.05 5.25 1.88
N TYR A 16 -23.30 3.96 1.67
CA TYR A 16 -23.48 3.36 0.35
C TYR A 16 -24.95 3.07 0.10
N HIS A 17 -25.49 3.60 -0.99
CA HIS A 17 -26.88 3.48 -1.42
C HIS A 17 -27.04 2.65 -2.70
N GLY A 18 -25.94 2.08 -3.22
CA GLY A 18 -25.99 1.20 -4.38
C GLY A 18 -26.43 -0.23 -4.04
N SER A 19 -26.50 -1.07 -5.07
CA SER A 19 -26.88 -2.48 -4.92
C SER A 19 -25.77 -3.27 -4.24
N MET A 20 -26.05 -3.84 -3.07
CA MET A 20 -25.19 -4.82 -2.39
C MET A 20 -25.74 -6.23 -2.58
N GLN A 21 -25.80 -6.70 -3.83
CA GLN A 21 -26.18 -8.09 -4.10
C GLN A 21 -24.89 -8.95 -4.13
N PRO A 22 -24.58 -9.68 -3.05
CA PRO A 22 -23.42 -10.55 -3.01
C PRO A 22 -23.59 -11.69 -4.04
N ASN A 23 -22.50 -12.05 -4.70
CA ASN A 23 -22.42 -13.27 -5.50
C ASN A 23 -21.66 -14.31 -4.71
N ASP A 24 -22.39 -15.22 -4.05
CA ASP A 24 -21.78 -16.34 -3.33
C ASP A 24 -21.09 -17.28 -4.31
N LEU A 25 -19.85 -17.68 -4.00
CA LEU A 25 -19.19 -18.72 -4.76
C LEU A 25 -19.74 -20.09 -4.34
N THR A 26 -19.92 -20.96 -5.33
CA THR A 26 -20.35 -22.34 -5.08
C THR A 26 -19.25 -23.15 -4.38
N GLY A 27 -19.62 -24.28 -3.77
CA GLY A 27 -18.64 -25.19 -3.15
C GLY A 27 -17.53 -25.62 -4.12
N ASP A 28 -17.87 -25.90 -5.38
CA ASP A 28 -16.90 -26.26 -6.42
C ASP A 28 -15.94 -25.10 -6.72
N GLN A 29 -16.45 -23.86 -6.81
CA GLN A 29 -15.61 -22.69 -7.04
C GLN A 29 -14.65 -22.41 -5.87
N ILE A 30 -15.10 -22.66 -4.64
CA ILE A 30 -14.26 -22.58 -3.44
C ILE A 30 -13.19 -23.68 -3.45
N SER A 31 -13.57 -24.91 -3.78
CA SER A 31 -12.62 -26.03 -3.91
C SER A 31 -11.55 -25.74 -4.96
N ASP A 32 -11.94 -25.22 -6.12
CA ASP A 32 -11.04 -24.82 -7.19
C ASP A 32 -10.07 -23.71 -6.78
N LEU A 33 -10.55 -22.72 -6.01
CA LEU A 33 -9.70 -21.67 -5.47
C LEU A 33 -8.69 -22.23 -4.46
N ASN A 34 -9.14 -23.06 -3.52
CA ASN A 34 -8.24 -23.76 -2.60
C ASN A 34 -7.18 -24.56 -3.35
N HIS A 35 -7.57 -25.29 -4.40
CA HIS A 35 -6.63 -26.08 -5.19
C HIS A 35 -5.55 -25.21 -5.86
N ARG A 36 -5.94 -24.11 -6.51
CA ARG A 36 -4.99 -23.16 -7.13
C ARG A 36 -4.02 -22.53 -6.13
N HIS A 37 -4.45 -22.34 -4.89
CA HIS A 37 -3.68 -21.66 -3.85
C HIS A 37 -3.20 -22.60 -2.74
N THR A 38 -3.13 -23.91 -3.01
CA THR A 38 -2.83 -24.95 -2.00
C THR A 38 -1.55 -24.64 -1.24
N GLN A 39 -0.45 -24.32 -1.93
CA GLN A 39 0.84 -24.02 -1.30
C GLN A 39 0.77 -22.81 -0.36
N VAL A 40 0.03 -21.77 -0.75
CA VAL A 40 -0.18 -20.57 0.07
C VAL A 40 -1.03 -20.92 1.29
N PHE A 41 -2.10 -21.69 1.11
CA PHE A 41 -3.02 -22.04 2.20
C PHE A 41 -2.39 -23.01 3.20
N GLU A 42 -1.65 -24.01 2.74
CA GLU A 42 -0.88 -24.92 3.60
C GLU A 42 0.19 -24.17 4.39
N ARG A 43 0.91 -23.24 3.75
CA ARG A 43 1.95 -22.42 4.40
C ARG A 43 1.44 -21.70 5.65
N PHE A 44 0.21 -21.19 5.61
CA PHE A 44 -0.39 -20.45 6.71
C PHE A 44 -1.41 -21.26 7.53
N GLY A 45 -1.54 -22.56 7.26
CA GLY A 45 -2.47 -23.44 7.95
C GLY A 45 -3.94 -23.03 7.78
N LEU A 46 -4.30 -22.57 6.58
CA LEU A 46 -5.62 -22.03 6.26
C LEU A 46 -6.35 -22.86 5.20
N SER A 47 -7.67 -22.70 5.14
CA SER A 47 -8.48 -23.13 3.99
C SER A 47 -9.64 -22.16 3.80
N LEU A 48 -9.94 -21.78 2.56
CA LEU A 48 -11.09 -20.92 2.28
C LEU A 48 -12.36 -21.77 2.39
N VAL A 49 -13.31 -21.35 3.25
CA VAL A 49 -14.55 -22.09 3.50
C VAL A 49 -15.80 -21.37 3.00
N ARG A 50 -15.75 -20.05 2.88
CA ARG A 50 -16.83 -19.24 2.32
C ARG A 50 -16.25 -18.00 1.67
N THR A 51 -16.84 -17.60 0.55
CA THR A 51 -16.56 -16.31 -0.05
C THR A 51 -17.74 -15.81 -0.86
N ASP A 52 -17.94 -14.50 -0.82
CA ASP A 52 -18.88 -13.79 -1.65
C ASP A 52 -18.23 -12.53 -2.24
N ILE A 53 -18.73 -12.14 -3.40
CA ILE A 53 -18.20 -11.01 -4.15
C ILE A 53 -19.31 -10.00 -4.39
N ILE A 54 -19.14 -8.81 -3.81
CA ILE A 54 -20.05 -7.69 -3.98
C ILE A 54 -19.51 -6.79 -5.10
N PRO A 55 -20.18 -6.70 -6.26
CA PRO A 55 -19.79 -5.77 -7.32
C PRO A 55 -20.14 -4.34 -6.89
N VAL A 56 -19.15 -3.46 -6.87
CA VAL A 56 -19.32 -2.03 -6.54
C VAL A 56 -19.45 -1.19 -7.81
N LYS A 57 -18.65 -1.52 -8.84
CA LYS A 57 -18.72 -0.95 -10.19
C LYS A 57 -18.52 -2.06 -11.22
N GLY A 58 -19.48 -2.20 -12.13
CA GLY A 58 -19.51 -3.24 -13.16
C GLY A 58 -19.16 -2.77 -14.58
N GLU A 59 -19.07 -1.47 -14.81
CA GLU A 59 -18.78 -0.92 -16.14
C GLU A 59 -17.30 -1.08 -16.50
N VAL A 60 -17.04 -1.62 -17.70
CA VAL A 60 -15.69 -1.74 -18.25
C VAL A 60 -15.29 -0.45 -18.97
N ASN A 61 -14.02 -0.04 -18.81
CA ASN A 61 -13.51 1.20 -19.38
C ASN A 61 -13.26 1.15 -20.90
N GLY A 62 -13.16 -0.05 -21.50
CA GLY A 62 -12.88 -0.23 -22.93
C GLY A 62 -11.46 0.10 -23.39
N LEU A 63 -10.56 0.45 -22.47
CA LEU A 63 -9.18 0.88 -22.77
C LEU A 63 -8.12 -0.20 -22.45
N SER A 64 -8.50 -1.21 -21.67
CA SER A 64 -7.60 -2.26 -21.20
C SER A 64 -8.08 -3.65 -21.59
N ASN A 65 -7.15 -4.60 -21.54
CA ASN A 65 -7.45 -6.02 -21.42
C ASN A 65 -6.75 -6.56 -20.16
N LEU A 66 -7.22 -7.67 -19.60
CA LEU A 66 -6.64 -8.21 -18.36
C LEU A 66 -5.19 -8.73 -18.50
N GLY A 67 -4.65 -8.89 -19.71
CA GLY A 67 -3.29 -9.38 -19.93
C GLY A 67 -3.02 -10.72 -19.25
N ALA A 68 -1.87 -10.84 -18.60
CA ALA A 68 -1.50 -11.97 -17.74
C ALA A 68 -2.53 -12.23 -16.62
N PHE A 69 -3.24 -11.21 -16.14
CA PHE A 69 -4.30 -11.36 -15.14
C PHE A 69 -5.59 -11.98 -15.71
N ARG A 70 -5.60 -12.47 -16.96
CA ARG A 70 -6.57 -13.47 -17.41
C ARG A 70 -6.41 -14.78 -16.62
N ASN A 71 -5.16 -15.13 -16.28
CA ASN A 71 -4.86 -16.21 -15.35
C ASN A 71 -5.55 -15.93 -14.00
N ARG A 72 -6.40 -16.87 -13.57
CA ARG A 72 -7.20 -16.70 -12.35
C ARG A 72 -6.33 -16.75 -11.11
N GLN A 73 -5.35 -17.65 -11.06
CA GLN A 73 -4.45 -17.80 -9.92
C GLN A 73 -3.66 -16.51 -9.66
N LEU A 74 -3.04 -15.93 -10.70
CA LEU A 74 -2.30 -14.67 -10.60
C LEU A 74 -3.19 -13.48 -10.16
N ARG A 75 -4.43 -13.41 -10.65
CA ARG A 75 -5.36 -12.35 -10.26
C ARG A 75 -5.86 -12.51 -8.83
N GLU A 76 -6.15 -13.75 -8.43
CA GLU A 76 -6.60 -14.10 -7.07
C GLU A 76 -5.46 -13.96 -6.05
N SER A 77 -4.20 -14.20 -6.44
CA SER A 77 -3.07 -14.09 -5.52
C SER A 77 -2.82 -12.66 -5.05
N ALA A 78 -3.06 -11.64 -5.89
CA ALA A 78 -3.00 -10.24 -5.44
C ALA A 78 -4.04 -9.97 -4.33
N ILE A 79 -5.23 -10.55 -4.47
CA ILE A 79 -6.32 -10.44 -3.47
C ILE A 79 -5.93 -11.18 -2.19
N ILE A 80 -5.42 -12.41 -2.30
CA ILE A 80 -4.98 -13.22 -1.17
C ILE A 80 -3.78 -12.58 -0.46
N ALA A 81 -2.83 -11.98 -1.20
CA ALA A 81 -1.67 -11.30 -0.63
C ALA A 81 -2.10 -10.10 0.22
N ALA A 82 -3.03 -9.27 -0.28
CA ALA A 82 -3.61 -8.18 0.50
C ALA A 82 -4.40 -8.70 1.71
N ALA A 83 -5.21 -9.76 1.53
CA ALA A 83 -6.00 -10.37 2.60
C ALA A 83 -5.13 -10.92 3.73
N PHE A 84 -4.10 -11.71 3.41
CA PHE A 84 -3.25 -12.36 4.39
C PHE A 84 -2.35 -11.36 5.09
N ALA A 85 -1.87 -10.32 4.40
CA ALA A 85 -1.16 -9.23 5.04
C ALA A 85 -2.05 -8.50 6.07
N ALA A 86 -3.32 -8.24 5.74
CA ALA A 86 -4.27 -7.63 6.68
C ALA A 86 -4.57 -8.55 7.87
N MET A 87 -4.75 -9.86 7.60
CA MET A 87 -4.93 -10.90 8.62
C MET A 87 -3.76 -10.98 9.60
N ALA A 88 -2.54 -10.94 9.09
CA ALA A 88 -1.33 -11.01 9.92
C ALA A 88 -1.24 -9.82 10.88
N VAL A 89 -1.54 -8.61 10.39
CA VAL A 89 -1.62 -7.41 11.24
C VAL A 89 -2.74 -7.55 12.28
N ALA A 90 -3.90 -8.07 11.89
CA ALA A 90 -5.02 -8.24 12.83
C ALA A 90 -4.75 -9.26 13.94
N LEU A 91 -4.02 -10.34 13.63
CA LEU A 91 -3.69 -11.39 14.60
C LEU A 91 -2.69 -10.93 15.67
N ASP A 92 -1.81 -9.99 15.34
CA ASP A 92 -0.64 -9.70 16.16
C ASP A 92 -0.40 -8.22 16.47
N GLY A 93 -0.80 -7.32 15.57
CA GLY A 93 -0.40 -5.90 15.58
C GLY A 93 -1.53 -4.89 15.76
N LEU A 94 -2.77 -5.27 15.48
CA LEU A 94 -3.96 -4.41 15.55
C LEU A 94 -4.24 -4.00 17.00
N GLY A 95 -4.36 -2.69 17.23
CA GLY A 95 -4.61 -2.14 18.56
C GLY A 95 -3.46 -2.37 19.56
N SER A 96 -2.27 -2.77 19.09
CA SER A 96 -1.11 -3.09 19.94
C SER A 96 -0.63 -1.94 20.83
N LEU A 97 -1.00 -0.68 20.53
CA LEU A 97 -0.70 0.44 21.43
C LEU A 97 -1.48 0.37 22.74
N ALA A 98 -2.67 -0.25 22.73
CA ALA A 98 -3.51 -0.39 23.92
C ALA A 98 -2.91 -1.34 24.96
N SER A 99 -2.13 -2.34 24.52
CA SER A 99 -1.47 -3.33 25.40
C SER A 99 -0.18 -2.84 26.04
N VAL A 100 0.33 -1.65 25.65
CA VAL A 100 1.52 -1.06 26.27
C VAL A 100 1.15 -0.41 27.60
N SER A 101 1.74 -0.91 28.69
CA SER A 101 1.68 -0.28 30.01
C SER A 101 2.59 0.96 30.09
N GLY A 102 2.12 2.05 30.70
CA GLY A 102 2.91 3.25 30.93
C GLY A 102 2.80 4.30 29.80
N ASP A 103 3.85 5.10 29.64
CA ASP A 103 3.83 6.25 28.72
C ASP A 103 3.92 5.81 27.25
N ARG A 104 2.98 6.29 26.42
CA ARG A 104 2.82 5.93 25.02
C ARG A 104 3.64 6.84 24.12
N THR A 105 4.96 6.80 24.33
CA THR A 105 5.94 7.68 23.69
C THR A 105 5.95 7.53 22.15
N LYS A 106 6.45 8.56 21.45
CA LYS A 106 6.64 8.53 19.99
C LYS A 106 7.50 7.34 19.54
N THR A 107 8.52 6.99 20.31
CA THR A 107 9.42 5.86 20.04
C THR A 107 8.68 4.53 20.05
N ILE A 108 7.80 4.30 21.04
CA ILE A 108 7.01 3.08 21.11
C ILE A 108 6.03 3.00 19.94
N LYS A 109 5.33 4.10 19.62
CA LYS A 109 4.43 4.15 18.46
C LYS A 109 5.17 3.80 17.17
N ASN A 110 6.33 4.39 16.92
CA ASN A 110 7.14 4.11 15.73
C ASN A 110 7.62 2.65 15.69
N ARG A 111 8.00 2.08 16.83
CA ARG A 111 8.38 0.65 16.92
C ARG A 111 7.21 -0.27 16.55
N LEU A 112 6.02 -0.01 17.07
CA LEU A 112 4.82 -0.80 16.76
C LEU A 112 4.39 -0.64 15.31
N LYS A 113 4.45 0.58 14.76
CA LYS A 113 4.17 0.83 13.33
C LYS A 113 5.07 -0.04 12.45
N ARG A 114 6.39 0.05 12.65
CA ARG A 114 7.36 -0.75 11.89
C ARG A 114 7.13 -2.26 12.02
N ALA A 115 6.70 -2.73 13.19
CA ALA A 115 6.38 -4.14 13.40
C ALA A 115 5.17 -4.59 12.56
N ASN A 116 4.14 -3.75 12.48
CA ASN A 116 2.98 -4.01 11.61
C ASN A 116 3.40 -4.01 10.13
N ASP A 117 4.13 -2.97 9.69
CA ASP A 117 4.58 -2.84 8.30
C ASP A 117 5.43 -4.05 7.87
N ARG A 118 6.40 -4.47 8.71
CA ARG A 118 7.22 -5.68 8.49
C ARG A 118 6.41 -6.95 8.36
N THR A 119 5.44 -7.13 9.26
CA THR A 119 4.62 -8.34 9.28
C THR A 119 3.75 -8.42 8.03
N ALA A 120 3.12 -7.32 7.65
CA ALA A 120 2.35 -7.25 6.42
C ALA A 120 3.23 -7.42 5.17
N ALA A 121 4.42 -6.81 5.13
CA ALA A 121 5.35 -6.91 4.00
C ALA A 121 5.83 -8.34 3.81
N GLN A 122 6.18 -9.01 4.92
CA GLN A 122 6.61 -10.41 4.92
C GLN A 122 5.53 -11.32 4.35
N VAL A 123 4.31 -11.25 4.88
CA VAL A 123 3.22 -12.15 4.48
C VAL A 123 2.79 -11.86 3.04
N MET A 124 2.72 -10.58 2.64
CA MET A 124 2.44 -10.20 1.25
C MET A 124 3.49 -10.77 0.29
N ALA A 125 4.77 -10.62 0.62
CA ALA A 125 5.89 -11.11 -0.17
C ALA A 125 5.90 -12.66 -0.27
N GLU A 126 5.64 -13.38 0.83
CA GLU A 126 5.55 -14.84 0.81
C GLU A 126 4.41 -15.34 -0.09
N VAL A 127 3.23 -14.72 -0.04
CA VAL A 127 2.11 -15.10 -0.90
C VAL A 127 2.46 -14.90 -2.38
N LEU A 128 3.06 -13.75 -2.73
CA LEU A 128 3.46 -13.47 -4.10
C LEU A 128 4.54 -14.45 -4.57
N GLN A 129 5.56 -14.70 -3.75
CA GLN A 129 6.62 -15.66 -4.08
C GLN A 129 6.06 -17.05 -4.32
N LEU A 130 5.29 -17.62 -3.38
CA LEU A 130 4.70 -18.95 -3.49
C LEU A 130 3.77 -19.07 -4.72
N THR A 131 3.03 -18.01 -5.02
CA THR A 131 2.20 -18.01 -6.23
C THR A 131 3.08 -18.11 -7.46
N THR A 132 4.05 -17.20 -7.62
CA THR A 132 4.88 -17.10 -8.83
C THR A 132 5.72 -18.35 -9.08
N THR A 133 6.12 -19.09 -8.04
CA THR A 133 6.83 -20.36 -8.19
C THR A 133 5.92 -21.53 -8.54
N SER A 134 4.63 -21.45 -8.21
CA SER A 134 3.64 -22.50 -8.48
C SER A 134 2.94 -22.39 -9.84
N LEU A 135 3.17 -21.30 -10.59
CA LEU A 135 2.58 -21.13 -11.92
C LEU A 135 3.13 -22.15 -12.93
N HIS A 136 2.26 -22.53 -13.87
CA HIS A 136 2.64 -23.40 -14.98
C HIS A 136 3.71 -22.70 -15.84
N PRO A 137 4.74 -23.40 -16.36
CA PRO A 137 5.84 -22.77 -17.12
C PRO A 137 5.42 -21.90 -18.32
N SER A 138 4.26 -22.17 -18.93
CA SER A 138 3.70 -21.37 -20.03
C SER A 138 3.07 -20.04 -19.59
N GLU A 139 2.93 -19.83 -18.28
CA GLU A 139 2.31 -18.67 -17.64
C GLU A 139 3.27 -18.06 -16.60
N ASP A 140 4.57 -18.35 -16.72
CA ASP A 140 5.58 -17.85 -15.79
C ASP A 140 5.60 -16.33 -15.77
N VAL A 141 5.74 -15.80 -14.56
CA VAL A 141 5.85 -14.36 -14.34
C VAL A 141 7.03 -14.04 -13.44
N ILE A 142 7.59 -12.86 -13.65
CA ILE A 142 8.51 -12.23 -12.71
C ILE A 142 7.87 -10.91 -12.27
N ILE A 143 7.69 -10.73 -10.97
CA ILE A 143 7.18 -9.49 -10.39
C ILE A 143 8.35 -8.73 -9.79
N GLU A 144 8.55 -7.47 -10.19
CA GLU A 144 9.52 -6.58 -9.58
C GLU A 144 8.82 -5.51 -8.73
N SER A 145 9.20 -5.42 -7.45
CA SER A 145 8.76 -4.32 -6.57
C SER A 145 9.51 -3.04 -6.92
N LEU A 146 8.79 -2.01 -7.39
CA LEU A 146 9.39 -0.81 -7.96
C LEU A 146 8.89 0.50 -7.33
N ILE A 147 7.68 0.50 -6.75
CA ILE A 147 7.13 1.67 -6.06
C ILE A 147 6.79 1.26 -4.64
N THR A 148 7.37 1.96 -3.66
CA THR A 148 7.17 1.65 -2.25
C THR A 148 7.40 2.87 -1.35
N GLU A 149 6.82 2.87 -0.15
CA GLU A 149 7.00 3.90 0.90
C GLU A 149 8.43 3.94 1.52
N GLY A 150 9.38 3.19 0.96
CA GLY A 150 10.54 2.64 1.68
C GLY A 150 11.80 3.48 1.72
N VAL A 151 11.84 4.68 1.12
CA VAL A 151 13.06 5.50 1.08
C VAL A 151 12.83 6.86 1.74
N ARG A 152 11.98 6.91 2.78
CA ARG A 152 11.86 8.07 3.67
C ARG A 152 13.11 8.14 4.53
N SER A 153 14.27 8.37 3.91
CA SER A 153 15.43 8.95 4.55
C SER A 153 15.07 10.40 4.86
N LYS A 154 14.08 10.65 5.74
CA LYS A 154 13.67 12.02 6.09
C LYS A 154 14.92 12.75 6.55
N PRO A 155 15.47 13.68 5.73
CA PRO A 155 16.77 14.23 6.03
C PRO A 155 16.71 14.91 7.40
N GLY A 156 17.44 14.37 8.38
CA GLY A 156 17.55 14.95 9.72
C GLY A 156 16.40 14.73 10.72
N TYR A 157 15.33 13.96 10.44
CA TYR A 157 14.18 13.89 11.37
C TYR A 157 13.61 12.51 11.73
N GLU A 158 13.81 11.46 10.91
CA GLU A 158 13.38 10.11 11.27
C GLU A 158 14.47 9.06 11.08
N ALA A 159 14.50 8.14 12.03
CA ALA A 159 15.38 7.00 12.04
C ALA A 159 14.83 5.91 11.12
N GLY A 160 15.26 5.93 9.85
CA GLY A 160 15.04 4.85 8.88
C GLY A 160 13.59 4.74 8.38
N GLY A 161 13.43 4.43 7.08
CA GLY A 161 12.13 4.32 6.41
C GLY A 161 11.20 3.31 7.06
N ASN A 162 9.89 3.46 6.81
CA ASN A 162 8.95 2.39 7.14
C ASN A 162 9.37 1.14 6.35
N PRO A 163 9.65 0.01 7.03
CA PRO A 163 10.06 -1.21 6.36
C PRO A 163 8.94 -1.73 5.48
N THR A 164 9.29 -2.12 4.27
CA THR A 164 8.36 -2.44 3.18
C THR A 164 8.98 -3.51 2.31
N ILE A 165 8.30 -3.92 1.24
CA ILE A 165 8.89 -4.78 0.21
C ILE A 165 9.95 -3.98 -0.54
N ALA A 166 11.21 -4.40 -0.42
CA ALA A 166 12.37 -3.70 -0.96
C ALA A 166 12.21 -3.37 -2.47
N VAL A 167 12.63 -2.17 -2.87
CA VAL A 167 12.74 -1.81 -4.30
C VAL A 167 13.73 -2.76 -4.99
N GLY A 168 13.37 -3.25 -6.16
CA GLY A 168 14.14 -4.23 -6.94
C GLY A 168 13.97 -5.66 -6.44
N HIS A 169 13.13 -5.92 -5.43
CA HIS A 169 12.82 -7.30 -5.04
C HIS A 169 12.09 -8.01 -6.18
N LEU A 170 12.57 -9.21 -6.54
CA LEU A 170 11.98 -10.06 -7.56
C LEU A 170 11.21 -11.21 -6.91
N PHE A 171 9.98 -11.42 -7.37
CA PHE A 171 9.20 -12.63 -7.11
C PHE A 171 9.13 -13.46 -8.37
N GLY A 172 9.49 -14.74 -8.28
CA GLY A 172 9.50 -15.65 -9.41
C GLY A 172 10.26 -16.93 -9.11
N LYS A 173 10.39 -17.80 -10.11
CA LYS A 173 11.26 -18.97 -10.02
C LYS A 173 12.73 -18.53 -10.05
N SER A 174 13.59 -19.17 -9.26
CA SER A 174 14.99 -18.75 -9.07
C SER A 174 15.81 -18.75 -10.36
N GLU A 175 15.51 -19.66 -11.30
CA GLU A 175 16.11 -19.71 -12.63
C GLU A 175 15.81 -18.47 -13.47
N LEU A 176 14.68 -17.80 -13.22
CA LEU A 176 14.28 -16.59 -13.95
C LEU A 176 15.05 -15.36 -13.48
N TYR A 177 15.55 -15.34 -12.24
CA TYR A 177 16.33 -14.22 -11.71
C TYR A 177 17.64 -14.00 -12.48
N GLN A 178 18.22 -15.06 -13.04
CA GLN A 178 19.44 -14.96 -13.84
C GLN A 178 19.20 -14.30 -15.21
N LEU A 179 17.97 -14.38 -15.70
CA LEU A 179 17.54 -13.75 -16.95
C LEU A 179 17.06 -12.31 -16.74
N TRP A 180 16.90 -11.88 -15.48
CA TRP A 180 16.46 -10.53 -15.16
C TRP A 180 17.44 -9.48 -15.68
N GLY A 181 16.91 -8.43 -16.31
CA GLY A 181 17.70 -7.40 -17.00
C GLY A 181 18.27 -7.83 -18.35
N GLN A 182 17.99 -9.06 -18.80
CA GLN A 182 18.29 -9.54 -20.15
C GLN A 182 17.00 -9.67 -20.98
N ASN A 183 17.11 -10.14 -22.22
CA ASN A 183 15.94 -10.47 -23.02
C ASN A 183 15.23 -11.68 -22.44
N LEU A 184 14.16 -11.45 -21.67
CA LEU A 184 13.29 -12.51 -21.18
C LEU A 184 12.61 -13.24 -22.35
N PRO A 185 12.51 -14.58 -22.29
CA PRO A 185 11.70 -15.33 -23.24
C PRO A 185 10.26 -14.82 -23.32
N LYS A 186 9.66 -14.81 -24.53
CA LYS A 186 8.31 -14.26 -24.78
C LYS A 186 7.17 -14.90 -23.97
N HIS A 187 7.40 -16.07 -23.38
CA HIS A 187 6.41 -16.76 -22.55
C HIS A 187 6.46 -16.34 -21.07
N ILE A 188 7.48 -15.57 -20.66
CA ILE A 188 7.60 -15.03 -19.31
C ILE A 188 7.05 -13.61 -19.32
N THR A 189 6.08 -13.34 -18.45
CA THR A 189 5.53 -12.00 -18.29
C THR A 189 6.25 -11.25 -17.18
N GLN A 190 6.75 -10.06 -17.48
CA GLN A 190 7.26 -9.14 -16.48
C GLN A 190 6.13 -8.29 -15.92
N LEU A 191 6.04 -8.21 -14.59
CA LEU A 191 5.06 -7.40 -13.89
C LEU A 191 5.77 -6.39 -13.01
N SER A 192 5.29 -5.15 -13.04
CA SER A 192 5.69 -4.11 -12.10
C SER A 192 4.74 -4.13 -10.90
N MET A 193 5.29 -4.03 -9.70
CA MET A 193 4.55 -3.92 -8.45
C MET A 193 4.76 -2.55 -7.82
N GLY A 194 3.68 -1.96 -7.35
CA GLY A 194 3.70 -0.86 -6.41
C GLY A 194 2.93 -1.23 -5.14
N ASN A 195 3.41 -0.79 -4.00
CA ASN A 195 2.80 -1.11 -2.73
C ASN A 195 2.94 0.02 -1.71
N ASP A 196 1.92 0.11 -0.86
CA ASP A 196 1.97 0.80 0.41
C ASP A 196 1.44 -0.24 1.41
N VAL A 197 2.39 -0.99 1.99
CA VAL A 197 2.08 -2.25 2.66
C VAL A 197 1.01 -2.08 3.72
N ILE A 198 0.98 -0.94 4.41
CA ILE A 198 -0.12 -0.51 5.27
C ILE A 198 -0.39 0.99 5.09
N ASP A 199 -1.51 1.34 4.47
CA ASP A 199 -2.05 2.69 4.59
C ASP A 199 -2.67 2.87 5.99
N GLY A 200 -2.28 3.97 6.64
CA GLY A 200 -2.70 4.27 8.01
C GLY A 200 -2.09 3.36 9.07
N THR A 201 -0.79 3.05 9.03
CA THR A 201 -0.14 2.24 10.09
C THR A 201 -0.32 2.84 11.50
N GLY A 202 -0.40 4.17 11.61
CA GLY A 202 -0.72 4.84 12.87
C GLY A 202 -2.11 4.48 13.41
N LYS A 203 -3.07 4.26 12.51
CA LYS A 203 -4.45 3.84 12.81
C LYS A 203 -4.50 2.36 13.16
N SER A 204 -3.76 1.48 12.47
CA SER A 204 -3.72 0.05 12.79
C SER A 204 -3.24 -0.21 14.22
N ILE A 205 -2.14 0.41 14.67
CA ILE A 205 -1.64 0.21 16.05
C ILE A 205 -2.60 0.77 17.11
N GLN A 206 -3.47 1.71 16.74
CA GLN A 206 -4.47 2.32 17.63
C GLN A 206 -5.83 1.61 17.58
N GLY A 207 -6.06 0.76 16.58
CA GLY A 207 -7.38 0.18 16.30
C GLY A 207 -8.39 1.21 15.76
N LEU A 208 -7.92 2.27 15.10
CA LEU A 208 -8.77 3.26 14.46
C LEU A 208 -9.15 2.82 13.04
N HIS A 209 -10.31 3.28 12.58
CA HIS A 209 -10.92 2.94 11.30
C HIS A 209 -10.05 3.31 10.07
N SER A 210 -10.32 2.67 8.93
CA SER A 210 -9.71 2.95 7.62
C SER A 210 -8.19 2.73 7.53
N SER A 211 -7.64 1.76 8.27
CA SER A 211 -6.34 1.16 7.94
C SER A 211 -6.52 -0.08 7.07
N LEU A 212 -5.60 -0.26 6.11
CA LEU A 212 -5.63 -1.34 5.12
C LEU A 212 -4.22 -1.66 4.61
N THR A 213 -4.07 -2.82 3.99
CA THR A 213 -2.91 -3.16 3.17
C THR A 213 -3.14 -2.79 1.72
N ALA A 214 -2.11 -2.38 0.97
CA ALA A 214 -2.29 -1.99 -0.43
C ALA A 214 -1.17 -2.48 -1.36
N LEU A 215 -1.57 -3.00 -2.51
CA LEU A 215 -0.67 -3.27 -3.63
C LEU A 215 -1.38 -3.13 -4.98
N PHE A 216 -0.58 -2.90 -6.02
CA PHE A 216 -0.97 -3.16 -7.39
C PHE A 216 0.10 -3.97 -8.12
N LEU A 217 -0.35 -4.76 -9.08
CA LEU A 217 0.47 -5.45 -10.07
C LEU A 217 0.01 -5.02 -11.46
N THR A 218 0.94 -4.74 -12.36
CA THR A 218 0.64 -4.34 -13.74
C THR A 218 1.70 -4.84 -14.71
N GLU A 219 1.29 -5.21 -15.91
CA GLU A 219 2.20 -5.48 -17.04
C GLU A 219 2.87 -4.21 -17.57
N SER A 220 2.41 -3.03 -17.13
CA SER A 220 3.07 -1.79 -17.52
C SER A 220 4.44 -1.70 -16.87
N HIS A 221 5.47 -1.48 -17.68
CA HIS A 221 6.78 -1.09 -17.18
C HIS A 221 6.74 0.30 -16.53
N ILE A 222 7.64 0.54 -15.57
CA ILE A 222 7.85 1.86 -14.96
C ILE A 222 8.92 2.60 -15.75
N LYS A 223 8.54 3.74 -16.31
CA LYS A 223 9.42 4.67 -17.05
C LYS A 223 10.27 5.53 -16.11
N ARG A 224 9.70 5.91 -14.97
CA ARG A 224 10.31 6.86 -14.01
C ARG A 224 9.94 6.48 -12.59
N HIS A 225 10.94 6.44 -11.71
CA HIS A 225 10.71 6.26 -10.28
C HIS A 225 10.20 7.56 -9.67
N LEU A 226 9.20 7.49 -8.79
CA LEU A 226 8.73 8.66 -8.03
C LEU A 226 9.64 8.90 -6.82
N PRO A 227 10.29 10.07 -6.68
CA PRO A 227 11.10 10.35 -5.51
C PRO A 227 10.23 10.37 -4.25
N ASP A 228 10.83 10.05 -3.10
CA ASP A 228 10.13 9.98 -1.81
C ASP A 228 9.94 11.37 -1.18
N VAL A 229 9.23 12.22 -1.91
CA VAL A 229 8.82 13.57 -1.50
C VAL A 229 7.29 13.65 -1.50
N TYR A 230 6.76 14.79 -1.07
CA TYR A 230 5.31 15.01 -1.14
C TYR A 230 4.86 15.35 -2.56
N VAL A 231 3.61 14.98 -2.87
CA VAL A 231 2.94 15.29 -4.13
C VAL A 231 1.73 16.17 -3.85
N LEU A 232 1.72 17.38 -4.41
CA LEU A 232 0.50 18.15 -4.63
C LEU A 232 -0.32 17.45 -5.69
N ARG A 233 -1.48 16.94 -5.30
CA ARG A 233 -2.36 16.14 -6.16
C ARG A 233 -3.69 16.84 -6.39
N THR A 234 -4.09 16.84 -7.66
CA THR A 234 -5.46 17.15 -8.05
C THR A 234 -6.01 15.94 -8.80
N MET A 235 -7.03 15.33 -8.21
CA MET A 235 -7.54 14.03 -8.61
C MET A 235 -9.07 14.08 -8.63
N SER A 236 -9.67 13.41 -9.60
CA SER A 236 -11.13 13.41 -9.79
C SER A 236 -11.58 12.05 -10.31
N GLY A 237 -12.75 11.59 -9.87
CA GLY A 237 -13.39 10.40 -10.43
C GLY A 237 -13.89 10.58 -11.88
N ARG A 238 -13.81 11.79 -12.42
CA ARG A 238 -14.12 12.13 -13.82
C ARG A 238 -12.94 12.85 -14.47
N GLN A 239 -12.86 12.74 -15.79
CA GLN A 239 -11.97 13.60 -16.60
C GLN A 239 -12.33 15.07 -16.38
N PHE A 240 -11.31 15.93 -16.37
CA PHE A 240 -11.43 17.38 -16.26
C PHE A 240 -10.49 18.04 -17.27
N GLY A 241 -10.81 19.26 -17.69
CA GLY A 241 -10.02 20.01 -18.67
C GLY A 241 -8.66 20.45 -18.15
N ASP A 242 -7.81 20.90 -19.06
CA ASP A 242 -6.46 21.35 -18.72
C ASP A 242 -6.48 22.52 -17.73
N PHE A 243 -5.66 22.42 -16.69
CA PHE A 243 -5.35 23.53 -15.79
C PHE A 243 -3.93 23.35 -15.23
N ASN A 244 -3.31 24.42 -14.79
CA ASN A 244 -1.94 24.44 -14.27
C ASN A 244 -1.95 24.52 -12.74
N CYS A 245 -1.74 23.38 -12.05
CA CYS A 245 -1.74 23.33 -10.58
C CYS A 245 -0.62 24.14 -9.90
N PHE A 246 0.37 24.63 -10.66
CA PHE A 246 1.42 25.51 -10.14
C PHE A 246 0.98 26.97 -10.07
N SER A 247 0.44 27.51 -11.16
CA SER A 247 0.10 28.93 -11.31
C SER A 247 -1.35 29.26 -11.02
N ASP A 248 -2.25 28.30 -11.19
CA ASP A 248 -3.68 28.56 -11.16
C ASP A 248 -4.24 28.43 -9.73
N SER A 249 -5.33 29.15 -9.48
CA SER A 249 -5.95 29.11 -8.16
C SER A 249 -6.64 27.75 -7.91
N PRO A 250 -6.81 27.34 -6.63
CA PRO A 250 -7.66 26.19 -6.31
C PRO A 250 -9.08 26.29 -6.87
N LEU A 251 -9.60 27.50 -7.12
CA LEU A 251 -10.92 27.71 -7.71
C LEU A 251 -10.98 27.35 -9.19
N GLU A 252 -9.90 27.56 -9.96
CA GLU A 252 -9.85 27.15 -11.37
C GLU A 252 -9.90 25.63 -11.48
N ALA A 253 -9.14 24.92 -10.63
CA ALA A 253 -9.20 23.47 -10.53
C ALA A 253 -10.61 22.99 -10.14
N ALA A 254 -11.24 23.64 -9.16
CA ALA A 254 -12.62 23.32 -8.76
C ALA A 254 -13.63 23.52 -9.89
N GLN A 255 -13.48 24.57 -10.70
CA GLN A 255 -14.32 24.85 -11.86
C GLN A 255 -14.13 23.79 -12.95
N ALA A 256 -12.88 23.48 -13.31
CA ALA A 256 -12.57 22.45 -14.30
C ALA A 256 -13.15 21.07 -13.91
N ILE A 257 -13.04 20.69 -12.64
CA ILE A 257 -13.61 19.45 -12.12
C ILE A 257 -15.14 19.51 -12.10
N ALA A 258 -15.74 20.61 -11.64
CA ALA A 258 -17.20 20.77 -11.63
C ALA A 258 -17.78 20.63 -13.04
N VAL A 259 -17.13 21.21 -14.05
CA VAL A 259 -17.49 21.03 -15.47
C VAL A 259 -17.39 19.57 -15.89
N GLY A 260 -16.32 18.86 -15.50
CA GLY A 260 -16.14 17.43 -15.78
C GLY A 260 -17.24 16.53 -15.19
N TYR A 261 -17.84 16.94 -14.08
CA TYR A 261 -19.02 16.29 -13.48
C TYR A 261 -20.37 16.82 -14.00
N GLY A 262 -20.39 17.86 -14.84
CA GLY A 262 -21.62 18.51 -15.28
C GLY A 262 -22.35 19.27 -14.17
N LEU A 263 -21.62 19.70 -13.12
CA LEU A 263 -22.20 20.44 -12.00
C LEU A 263 -22.41 21.91 -12.37
N SER A 264 -23.59 22.42 -12.03
CA SER A 264 -23.97 23.82 -12.29
C SER A 264 -23.37 24.82 -11.30
N ARG A 265 -22.96 24.35 -10.11
CA ARG A 265 -22.46 25.19 -9.01
C ARG A 265 -21.37 24.48 -8.21
N LEU A 266 -20.35 25.23 -7.80
CA LEU A 266 -19.24 24.71 -6.98
C LEU A 266 -19.70 24.18 -5.62
N ASN A 267 -20.80 24.69 -5.08
CA ASN A 267 -21.32 24.21 -3.81
C ASN A 267 -21.85 22.76 -3.83
N GLN A 268 -21.97 22.15 -5.01
CA GLN A 268 -22.28 20.73 -5.16
C GLN A 268 -21.03 19.86 -5.06
N LEU A 269 -19.85 20.45 -5.25
CA LEU A 269 -18.56 19.75 -5.23
C LEU A 269 -18.09 19.47 -3.80
N SER A 270 -17.29 18.43 -3.66
CA SER A 270 -16.54 18.10 -2.45
C SER A 270 -15.09 17.73 -2.79
N ALA A 271 -14.13 18.21 -2.01
CA ALA A 271 -12.71 17.92 -2.17
C ALA A 271 -12.13 17.38 -0.86
N PHE A 272 -11.61 16.16 -0.86
CA PHE A 272 -10.99 15.56 0.33
C PHE A 272 -9.64 16.20 0.66
N PHE A 273 -9.33 16.28 1.96
CA PHE A 273 -8.03 16.71 2.48
C PHE A 273 -7.55 15.87 3.67
N LEU A 274 -6.23 15.67 3.80
CA LEU A 274 -5.67 15.39 5.12
C LEU A 274 -5.76 16.61 6.03
N ASP A 275 -6.05 16.43 7.32
CA ASP A 275 -6.03 17.52 8.30
C ASP A 275 -4.59 17.88 8.67
N ARG A 276 -4.02 18.83 7.93
CA ARG A 276 -2.64 19.31 8.07
C ARG A 276 -2.62 20.82 7.87
N ALA A 277 -1.80 21.53 8.63
CA ALA A 277 -1.65 22.99 8.55
C ALA A 277 -1.42 23.47 7.11
N ARG A 278 -0.57 22.78 6.35
CA ARG A 278 -0.29 23.07 4.93
C ARG A 278 -1.53 23.06 4.01
N HIS A 279 -2.66 22.49 4.41
CA HIS A 279 -3.88 22.42 3.59
C HIS A 279 -4.90 23.52 3.91
N TYR A 280 -4.82 24.17 5.07
CA TYR A 280 -5.86 25.10 5.51
C TYR A 280 -6.07 26.26 4.52
N PRO A 281 -5.03 26.88 3.93
CA PRO A 281 -5.24 27.93 2.95
C PRO A 281 -6.03 27.47 1.71
N CYS A 282 -5.78 26.24 1.22
CA CYS A 282 -6.52 25.69 0.10
C CYS A 282 -7.98 25.37 0.50
N MET A 283 -8.17 24.75 1.67
CA MET A 283 -9.50 24.44 2.20
C MET A 283 -10.34 25.69 2.39
N ASP A 284 -9.77 26.77 2.93
CA ASP A 284 -10.47 28.02 3.19
C ASP A 284 -10.93 28.69 1.89
N ILE A 285 -10.08 28.71 0.86
CA ILE A 285 -10.43 29.21 -0.49
C ILE A 285 -11.63 28.42 -1.06
N LEU A 286 -11.57 27.08 -0.97
CA LEU A 286 -12.62 26.21 -1.50
C LEU A 286 -13.93 26.33 -0.70
N ASN A 287 -13.85 26.40 0.62
CA ASN A 287 -15.02 26.57 1.49
C ASN A 287 -15.69 27.92 1.29
N GLN A 288 -14.94 29.00 1.07
CA GLN A 288 -15.51 30.31 0.70
C GLN A 288 -16.32 30.25 -0.61
N ALA A 289 -15.92 29.39 -1.55
CA ALA A 289 -16.67 29.11 -2.78
C ALA A 289 -17.80 28.07 -2.61
N GLY A 290 -18.04 27.59 -1.39
CA GLY A 290 -19.11 26.65 -1.05
C GLY A 290 -18.77 25.17 -1.26
N VAL A 291 -17.54 24.84 -1.69
CA VAL A 291 -17.07 23.46 -1.85
C VAL A 291 -16.95 22.82 -0.47
N ALA A 292 -17.45 21.60 -0.30
CA ALA A 292 -17.25 20.85 0.94
C ALA A 292 -15.83 20.28 0.99
N THR A 293 -15.17 20.35 2.14
CA THR A 293 -13.81 19.83 2.40
C THR A 293 -13.83 18.78 3.50
N PRO A 294 -14.36 17.56 3.22
CA PRO A 294 -14.23 16.44 4.15
C PRO A 294 -12.75 16.15 4.41
N TRP A 295 -12.40 15.83 5.66
CA TRP A 295 -11.02 15.54 6.03
C TRP A 295 -10.86 14.33 6.93
N ASP A 296 -9.64 13.80 6.95
CA ASP A 296 -9.19 12.75 7.86
C ASP A 296 -7.81 13.10 8.42
N LYS A 297 -7.50 12.61 9.62
CA LYS A 297 -6.21 12.84 10.28
C LYS A 297 -5.10 12.00 9.69
N ASP A 298 -5.41 10.88 9.04
CA ASP A 298 -4.42 10.00 8.42
C ASP A 298 -5.08 9.13 7.36
N GLY A 299 -4.31 8.54 6.44
CA GLY A 299 -4.83 7.61 5.44
C GLY A 299 -5.51 8.33 4.28
N ASP A 300 -4.70 8.65 3.27
CA ASP A 300 -5.13 9.45 2.12
C ASP A 300 -5.22 8.63 0.81
N LEU A 301 -4.84 7.36 0.88
CA LEU A 301 -4.97 6.40 -0.20
C LEU A 301 -6.43 6.01 -0.42
N PHE A 302 -7.16 5.61 0.63
CA PHE A 302 -8.54 5.12 0.46
C PHE A 302 -9.50 6.13 -0.18
N PRO A 303 -9.49 7.44 0.17
CA PRO A 303 -10.28 8.44 -0.52
C PRO A 303 -10.06 8.43 -2.04
N ALA A 304 -8.82 8.23 -2.51
CA ALA A 304 -8.49 8.12 -3.95
C ALA A 304 -9.20 6.94 -4.64
N LEU A 305 -9.42 5.85 -3.91
CA LEU A 305 -10.07 4.63 -4.41
C LEU A 305 -11.57 4.80 -4.61
N VAL A 306 -12.20 5.67 -3.80
CA VAL A 306 -13.66 5.91 -3.84
C VAL A 306 -14.07 7.19 -4.56
N LEU A 307 -13.12 8.05 -4.99
CA LEU A 307 -13.43 9.26 -5.76
C LEU A 307 -14.35 8.93 -6.94
N GLY A 308 -15.49 9.61 -7.00
CA GLY A 308 -16.50 9.49 -8.04
C GLY A 308 -17.12 8.10 -8.20
N LEU A 309 -17.05 7.23 -7.18
CA LEU A 309 -17.87 6.02 -7.16
C LEU A 309 -19.33 6.38 -6.87
N ASP A 310 -20.21 5.88 -7.71
CA ASP A 310 -21.65 6.10 -7.56
C ASP A 310 -22.20 5.37 -6.32
N GLY A 311 -23.26 5.94 -5.76
CA GLY A 311 -23.94 5.39 -4.57
C GLY A 311 -23.27 5.73 -3.24
N PHE A 312 -22.05 6.29 -3.22
CA PHE A 312 -21.41 6.75 -1.98
C PHE A 312 -21.72 8.23 -1.70
N SER A 313 -22.17 8.53 -0.49
CA SER A 313 -22.39 9.92 -0.06
C SER A 313 -22.06 10.15 1.41
N PHE A 314 -21.63 11.36 1.75
CA PHE A 314 -21.49 11.81 3.14
C PHE A 314 -22.87 12.06 3.75
N GLN A 315 -22.93 12.28 5.08
CA GLN A 315 -24.18 12.57 5.79
C GLN A 315 -24.92 13.82 5.27
N ASN A 316 -24.20 14.77 4.68
CA ASN A 316 -24.78 15.94 4.01
C ASN A 316 -25.33 15.65 2.60
N GLY A 317 -25.36 14.38 2.18
CA GLY A 317 -25.86 13.91 0.88
C GLY A 317 -24.92 14.13 -0.30
N LYS A 318 -23.75 14.75 -0.11
CA LYS A 318 -22.79 14.97 -1.20
C LYS A 318 -21.92 13.72 -1.40
N PRO A 319 -21.64 13.29 -2.64
CA PRO A 319 -20.64 12.25 -2.90
C PRO A 319 -19.23 12.82 -2.73
N LEU A 320 -18.21 11.94 -2.69
CA LEU A 320 -16.81 12.36 -2.74
C LEU A 320 -16.34 12.48 -4.20
N HIS A 321 -16.17 13.71 -4.67
CA HIS A 321 -15.82 13.98 -6.07
C HIS A 321 -14.30 13.93 -6.34
N CYS A 322 -13.52 14.65 -5.54
CA CYS A 322 -12.15 14.97 -5.91
C CYS A 322 -11.22 15.18 -4.71
N MET A 323 -9.95 15.39 -5.03
CA MET A 323 -8.94 16.07 -4.22
C MET A 323 -8.46 17.25 -5.05
N ILE A 324 -8.37 18.45 -4.48
CA ILE A 324 -7.91 19.63 -5.19
C ILE A 324 -6.73 20.17 -4.42
N ASN A 325 -5.56 20.16 -5.04
CA ASN A 325 -4.37 20.76 -4.44
C ASN A 325 -4.08 20.23 -3.02
N GLU A 326 -4.42 18.96 -2.79
CA GLU A 326 -4.15 18.23 -1.57
C GLU A 326 -2.68 17.76 -1.62
N ILE A 327 -1.97 17.71 -0.48
CA ILE A 327 -0.56 17.31 -0.42
C ILE A 327 -0.37 16.06 0.45
N GLY A 328 -0.08 14.94 -0.22
CA GLY A 328 0.16 13.62 0.36
C GLY A 328 1.51 13.01 -0.04
N GLY A 329 1.76 11.76 0.36
CA GLY A 329 2.97 11.02 -0.02
C GLY A 329 2.96 10.53 -1.48
N SER A 330 4.15 10.39 -2.07
CA SER A 330 4.29 9.99 -3.48
C SER A 330 3.95 8.52 -3.75
N ALA A 331 4.24 7.63 -2.79
CA ALA A 331 3.86 6.21 -2.89
C ALA A 331 2.34 6.06 -2.85
N GLU A 332 1.68 6.72 -1.89
CA GLU A 332 0.23 6.74 -1.74
C GLU A 332 -0.44 7.31 -3.01
N TRP A 333 0.15 8.34 -3.62
CA TRP A 333 -0.31 8.86 -4.91
C TRP A 333 -0.23 7.81 -6.02
N ALA A 334 0.91 7.13 -6.18
CA ALA A 334 1.08 6.14 -7.24
C ALA A 334 0.12 4.95 -7.10
N VAL A 335 -0.01 4.42 -5.87
CA VAL A 335 -0.90 3.30 -5.56
C VAL A 335 -2.37 3.69 -5.69
N GLY A 336 -2.74 4.94 -5.41
CA GLY A 336 -4.12 5.43 -5.54
C GLY A 336 -4.51 5.87 -6.96
N VAL A 337 -3.59 6.42 -7.75
CA VAL A 337 -3.90 7.00 -9.06
C VAL A 337 -4.12 5.95 -10.14
N LEU A 338 -3.32 4.89 -10.19
CA LEU A 338 -3.49 3.84 -11.19
C LEU A 338 -4.91 3.24 -11.19
N PRO A 339 -5.44 2.76 -10.04
CA PRO A 339 -6.81 2.26 -10.00
C PRO A 339 -7.86 3.37 -10.22
N LEU A 340 -7.59 4.63 -9.87
CA LEU A 340 -8.48 5.75 -10.24
C LEU A 340 -8.59 5.89 -11.76
N VAL A 341 -7.46 5.85 -12.47
CA VAL A 341 -7.42 5.97 -13.94
C VAL A 341 -8.09 4.77 -14.61
N TRP A 342 -7.90 3.55 -14.10
CA TRP A 342 -8.63 2.38 -14.58
C TRP A 342 -10.15 2.55 -14.49
N ARG A 343 -10.66 3.22 -13.45
CA ARG A 343 -12.10 3.51 -13.29
C ARG A 343 -12.61 4.64 -14.17
N GLY A 344 -11.74 5.31 -14.94
CA GLY A 344 -12.05 6.44 -15.82
C GLY A 344 -11.78 7.82 -15.22
N GLY A 345 -11.17 7.88 -14.02
CA GLY A 345 -10.78 9.12 -13.37
C GLY A 345 -9.54 9.78 -13.97
N HIS A 346 -9.21 10.96 -13.46
CA HIS A 346 -8.07 11.76 -13.92
C HIS A 346 -7.29 12.31 -12.73
N ALA A 347 -5.97 12.43 -12.87
CA ALA A 347 -5.07 12.86 -11.82
C ALA A 347 -3.86 13.61 -12.39
N LEU A 348 -3.59 14.77 -11.78
CA LEU A 348 -2.35 15.52 -11.94
C LEU A 348 -1.57 15.46 -10.63
N GLY A 349 -0.27 15.19 -10.73
CA GLY A 349 0.68 15.27 -9.64
C GLY A 349 1.71 16.36 -9.88
N MET A 350 2.16 17.00 -8.81
CA MET A 350 3.29 17.93 -8.80
C MET A 350 4.10 17.74 -7.53
N LEU A 351 5.43 17.65 -7.64
CA LEU A 351 6.28 17.44 -6.47
C LEU A 351 6.27 18.69 -5.57
N THR A 352 6.38 18.47 -4.26
CA THR A 352 6.44 19.50 -3.20
C THR A 352 7.47 19.11 -2.16
N SER A 353 8.05 20.11 -1.48
CA SER A 353 9.08 19.87 -0.47
C SER A 353 8.49 19.17 0.74
N HIS A 354 9.00 17.98 1.07
CA HIS A 354 8.65 17.28 2.29
C HIS A 354 9.21 18.01 3.52
N SER A 355 10.47 18.44 3.41
CA SER A 355 11.25 19.05 4.49
C SER A 355 10.62 20.35 4.95
N ASN A 356 10.20 21.21 4.01
CA ASN A 356 9.57 22.47 4.37
C ASN A 356 8.15 22.26 4.93
N LEU A 357 7.36 21.38 4.32
CA LEU A 357 5.97 21.13 4.69
C LEU A 357 5.77 20.33 5.99
N SER A 358 6.85 19.81 6.55
CA SER A 358 6.86 19.07 7.83
C SER A 358 7.21 19.95 9.03
N ARG A 359 7.55 21.22 8.81
CA ARG A 359 7.86 22.19 9.87
C ARG A 359 6.63 22.51 10.72
N LYS A 360 6.83 22.64 12.03
CA LYS A 360 5.77 22.92 13.01
C LYS A 360 5.80 24.35 13.54
N ASP A 361 6.87 25.08 13.22
CA ASP A 361 7.17 26.44 13.65
C ASP A 361 6.74 27.50 12.62
N VAL A 362 5.96 27.11 11.61
CA VAL A 362 5.58 27.94 10.46
C VAL A 362 4.06 27.96 10.32
N GLU A 363 3.52 29.14 10.05
CA GLU A 363 2.09 29.34 9.86
C GLU A 363 1.57 28.69 8.55
N PRO A 364 0.31 28.23 8.51
CA PRO A 364 -0.31 27.59 7.35
C PRO A 364 -0.10 28.30 6.00
N GLU A 365 -0.27 29.61 5.96
CA GLU A 365 -0.16 30.43 4.74
C GLU A 365 1.27 30.45 4.19
N GLN A 366 2.26 30.45 5.10
CA GLN A 366 3.66 30.39 4.72
C GLN A 366 4.02 29.00 4.21
N LEU A 367 3.58 27.93 4.87
CA LEU A 367 3.74 26.55 4.38
C LEU A 367 3.17 26.39 2.97
N TRP A 368 1.96 26.92 2.73
CA TRP A 368 1.33 26.89 1.42
C TRP A 368 2.13 27.64 0.36
N ARG A 369 2.57 28.87 0.64
CA ARG A 369 3.36 29.68 -0.29
C ARG A 369 4.71 29.04 -0.64
N GLU A 370 5.35 28.40 0.34
CA GLU A 370 6.69 27.85 0.23
C GLU A 370 6.72 26.35 -0.07
N ARG A 371 5.58 25.76 -0.46
CA ARG A 371 5.44 24.31 -0.74
C ARG A 371 6.38 23.77 -1.83
N PHE A 372 6.93 24.65 -2.67
CA PHE A 372 7.90 24.31 -3.72
C PHE A 372 9.33 24.75 -3.37
N ASN A 373 9.59 25.17 -2.13
CA ASN A 373 10.93 25.51 -1.66
C ASN A 373 11.66 24.22 -1.22
N PHE A 374 12.23 23.53 -2.19
CA PHE A 374 12.99 22.30 -1.98
C PHE A 374 14.34 22.57 -1.31
N THR A 375 14.78 21.62 -0.48
CA THR A 375 16.17 21.56 -0.01
C THR A 375 17.10 21.08 -1.13
N GLU A 376 18.41 21.29 -0.99
CA GLU A 376 19.40 20.78 -1.95
C GLU A 376 19.31 19.26 -2.13
N ALA A 377 19.12 18.51 -1.04
CA ALA A 377 18.94 17.05 -1.09
C ALA A 377 17.70 16.66 -1.91
N GLU A 378 16.57 17.33 -1.68
CA GLU A 378 15.33 17.09 -2.45
C GLU A 378 15.51 17.45 -3.92
N ILE A 379 16.26 18.52 -4.25
CA ILE A 379 16.54 18.91 -5.64
C ILE A 379 17.33 17.81 -6.36
N ILE A 380 18.34 17.23 -5.70
CA ILE A 380 19.12 16.11 -6.25
C ILE A 380 18.21 14.91 -6.52
N GLU A 381 17.38 14.51 -5.55
CA GLU A 381 16.43 13.40 -5.72
C GLU A 381 15.44 13.63 -6.88
N ILE A 382 14.95 14.86 -7.03
CA ILE A 382 14.01 15.27 -8.09
C ILE A 382 14.68 15.22 -9.47
N ASP A 383 15.94 15.68 -9.58
CA ASP A 383 16.69 15.68 -10.83
C ASP A 383 17.09 14.26 -11.24
N ASP A 384 17.54 13.43 -10.29
CA ASP A 384 17.84 12.00 -10.51
C ASP A 384 16.61 11.24 -10.99
N ALA A 385 15.43 11.57 -10.45
CA ALA A 385 14.14 11.03 -10.90
C ALA A 385 13.61 11.69 -12.19
N ARG A 386 14.33 12.66 -12.75
CA ARG A 386 14.04 13.39 -14.02
C ARG A 386 12.74 14.17 -14.03
N PHE A 387 12.35 14.74 -12.89
CA PHE A 387 11.17 15.61 -12.78
C PHE A 387 11.47 17.10 -12.98
N GLY A 388 12.75 17.52 -12.97
CA GLY A 388 13.13 18.94 -13.08
C GLY A 388 12.56 19.67 -14.30
N ASN A 389 12.42 18.98 -15.43
CA ASN A 389 11.87 19.55 -16.68
C ASN A 389 10.36 19.32 -16.87
N LYS A 390 9.71 18.58 -15.97
CA LYS A 390 8.27 18.28 -16.04
C LYS A 390 7.65 18.33 -14.63
N PRO A 391 7.37 19.53 -14.11
CA PRO A 391 6.88 19.71 -12.74
C PRO A 391 5.46 19.14 -12.54
N ILE A 392 4.64 19.11 -13.59
CA ILE A 392 3.30 18.53 -13.58
C ILE A 392 3.33 17.22 -14.36
N PHE A 393 2.87 16.14 -13.75
CA PHE A 393 2.91 14.79 -14.31
C PHE A 393 1.61 14.04 -14.10
N THR A 394 1.41 13.01 -14.92
CA THR A 394 0.31 12.05 -14.84
C THR A 394 0.87 10.66 -14.60
N ILE A 395 0.01 9.67 -14.33
CA ILE A 395 0.47 8.28 -14.22
C ILE A 395 1.12 7.76 -15.53
N GLY A 396 0.78 8.33 -16.69
CA GLY A 396 1.40 7.98 -17.98
C GLY A 396 2.85 8.47 -18.12
N ASP A 397 3.30 9.36 -17.24
CA ASP A 397 4.70 9.76 -17.13
C ASP A 397 5.54 8.79 -16.29
N ILE A 398 4.87 8.07 -15.39
CA ILE A 398 5.45 7.06 -14.50
C ILE A 398 5.43 5.69 -15.18
N LEU A 399 4.32 5.35 -15.84
CA LEU A 399 4.07 4.04 -16.44
C LEU A 399 4.16 4.09 -17.96
N GLU A 400 4.63 3.00 -18.57
CA GLU A 400 4.67 2.87 -20.02
C GLU A 400 3.28 2.93 -20.65
N ASN A 401 2.39 2.07 -20.17
CA ASN A 401 1.01 1.97 -20.59
C ASN A 401 0.13 1.73 -19.35
N PRO A 402 -0.47 2.79 -18.76
CA PRO A 402 -1.33 2.66 -17.60
C PRO A 402 -2.49 1.66 -17.76
N PHE A 403 -2.93 1.37 -18.99
CA PHE A 403 -4.03 0.44 -19.28
C PHE A 403 -3.56 -0.96 -19.70
N ALA A 404 -2.28 -1.30 -19.49
CA ALA A 404 -1.83 -2.70 -19.55
C ALA A 404 -2.58 -3.56 -18.52
N GLY A 405 -2.51 -4.90 -18.65
CA GLY A 405 -3.19 -5.79 -17.72
C GLY A 405 -2.74 -5.53 -16.28
N GLY A 406 -3.69 -5.43 -15.34
CA GLY A 406 -3.36 -5.08 -13.97
C GLY A 406 -4.47 -5.35 -12.96
N VAL A 407 -4.06 -5.46 -11.69
CA VAL A 407 -4.93 -5.61 -10.53
C VAL A 407 -4.37 -4.83 -9.35
N SER A 408 -5.24 -4.13 -8.63
CA SER A 408 -4.97 -3.50 -7.34
C SER A 408 -5.84 -4.16 -6.28
N ALA A 409 -5.27 -4.45 -5.13
CA ALA A 409 -5.95 -5.11 -4.02
C ALA A 409 -5.67 -4.39 -2.70
N PHE A 410 -6.72 -4.21 -1.91
CA PHE A 410 -6.70 -3.45 -0.67
C PHE A 410 -7.36 -4.24 0.46
N GLY A 411 -6.57 -4.82 1.36
CA GLY A 411 -7.06 -5.68 2.45
C GLY A 411 -7.41 -4.86 3.69
N ALA A 412 -8.67 -4.88 4.12
CA ALA A 412 -9.10 -4.06 5.24
C ALA A 412 -8.62 -4.64 6.58
N ILE A 413 -7.76 -3.89 7.28
CA ILE A 413 -7.31 -4.25 8.64
C ILE A 413 -8.39 -3.86 9.64
N THR A 414 -8.97 -2.68 9.47
CA THR A 414 -10.01 -2.09 10.34
C THR A 414 -11.24 -1.69 9.53
N ASP A 415 -12.39 -1.54 10.18
CA ASP A 415 -13.61 -0.99 9.57
C ASP A 415 -13.34 0.31 8.83
N ASN A 416 -13.88 0.47 7.63
CA ASN A 416 -13.62 1.63 6.80
C ASN A 416 -14.77 2.66 6.85
N VAL A 417 -14.47 3.94 7.06
CA VAL A 417 -15.49 5.01 7.13
C VAL A 417 -15.93 5.56 5.78
N TYR A 418 -15.18 5.32 4.71
CA TYR A 418 -15.55 5.72 3.35
C TYR A 418 -16.38 4.65 2.64
N MET A 419 -16.16 3.39 3.00
CA MET A 419 -16.93 2.23 2.51
C MET A 419 -17.30 1.32 3.70
N PRO A 420 -18.41 1.58 4.41
CA PRO A 420 -18.75 0.85 5.64
C PRO A 420 -18.98 -0.66 5.48
N SER A 421 -19.25 -1.12 4.26
CA SER A 421 -19.35 -2.55 3.93
C SER A 421 -17.99 -3.24 3.91
N LEU A 422 -16.90 -2.49 3.73
CA LEU A 422 -15.53 -2.99 3.83
C LEU A 422 -15.12 -3.05 5.31
N LYS A 423 -15.57 -4.11 5.99
CA LYS A 423 -15.27 -4.36 7.41
C LYS A 423 -13.83 -4.80 7.62
N GLY A 424 -13.28 -4.47 8.79
CA GLY A 424 -11.97 -4.93 9.21
C GLY A 424 -11.92 -6.44 9.44
N VAL A 425 -10.73 -6.96 9.70
CA VAL A 425 -10.54 -8.38 9.98
C VAL A 425 -11.31 -8.77 11.24
N THR A 426 -12.08 -9.85 11.17
CA THR A 426 -12.81 -10.42 12.31
C THR A 426 -12.33 -11.83 12.58
N ILE A 427 -12.08 -12.15 13.85
CA ILE A 427 -11.55 -13.45 14.29
C ILE A 427 -12.59 -14.13 15.18
N ASP A 428 -13.12 -15.26 14.73
CA ASP A 428 -14.00 -16.14 15.50
C ASP A 428 -13.16 -17.31 16.03
N ARG A 429 -12.73 -17.20 17.29
CA ARG A 429 -11.88 -18.23 17.93
C ARG A 429 -12.65 -19.51 18.26
N GLU A 430 -13.97 -19.44 18.44
CA GLU A 430 -14.79 -20.64 18.71
C GLU A 430 -14.89 -21.50 17.45
N LYS A 431 -15.07 -20.85 16.29
CA LYS A 431 -15.12 -21.54 15.00
C LYS A 431 -13.75 -21.71 14.37
N ASN A 432 -12.68 -21.14 14.92
CA ASN A 432 -11.38 -21.07 14.27
C ASN A 432 -11.48 -20.48 12.86
N GLU A 433 -12.26 -19.39 12.71
CA GLU A 433 -12.49 -18.72 11.44
C GLU A 433 -11.95 -17.29 11.48
N ILE A 434 -11.34 -16.85 10.37
CA ILE A 434 -10.92 -15.47 10.18
C ILE A 434 -11.59 -14.93 8.92
N THR A 435 -12.30 -13.82 9.09
CA THR A 435 -12.97 -13.10 8.01
C THR A 435 -12.16 -11.88 7.61
N VAL A 436 -11.89 -11.72 6.32
CA VAL A 436 -11.15 -10.58 5.76
C VAL A 436 -11.89 -10.04 4.56
N ASN A 437 -11.99 -8.71 4.44
CA ASN A 437 -12.56 -8.06 3.27
C ASN A 437 -11.48 -7.40 2.42
N VAL A 438 -11.55 -7.56 1.11
CA VAL A 438 -10.60 -6.97 0.17
C VAL A 438 -11.33 -6.18 -0.91
N LEU A 439 -11.00 -4.90 -1.06
CA LEU A 439 -11.40 -4.12 -2.23
C LEU A 439 -10.43 -4.43 -3.38
N MET A 440 -10.97 -4.82 -4.53
CA MET A 440 -10.18 -5.09 -5.73
C MET A 440 -10.63 -4.16 -6.86
N ILE A 441 -9.65 -3.56 -7.53
CA ILE A 441 -9.84 -2.74 -8.73
C ILE A 441 -8.92 -3.29 -9.81
N ASN A 442 -9.43 -3.66 -10.98
CA ASN A 442 -8.60 -4.16 -12.08
C ASN A 442 -8.46 -3.17 -13.23
N SER A 443 -7.58 -3.49 -14.19
CA SER A 443 -7.30 -2.64 -15.34
C SER A 443 -8.50 -2.38 -16.26
N LEU A 444 -9.56 -3.19 -16.17
CA LEU A 444 -10.83 -2.95 -16.86
C LEU A 444 -11.70 -1.87 -16.19
N GLY A 445 -11.32 -1.39 -14.99
CA GLY A 445 -12.10 -0.44 -14.20
C GLY A 445 -13.18 -1.07 -13.32
N LEU A 446 -13.22 -2.40 -13.22
CA LEU A 446 -14.16 -3.11 -12.36
C LEU A 446 -13.75 -2.96 -10.90
N VAL A 447 -14.73 -2.72 -10.04
CA VAL A 447 -14.54 -2.60 -8.58
C VAL A 447 -15.36 -3.67 -7.88
N LYS A 448 -14.71 -4.49 -7.06
CA LYS A 448 -15.34 -5.60 -6.34
C LYS A 448 -14.86 -5.63 -4.90
N CYS A 449 -15.77 -5.86 -3.96
CA CYS A 449 -15.42 -6.21 -2.60
C CYS A 449 -15.51 -7.73 -2.45
N TRP A 450 -14.41 -8.36 -2.04
CA TRP A 450 -14.33 -9.78 -1.74
C TRP A 450 -14.47 -9.97 -0.24
N HIS A 451 -15.44 -10.77 0.18
CA HIS A 451 -15.60 -11.21 1.55
C HIS A 451 -15.04 -12.62 1.66
N LEU A 452 -13.94 -12.81 2.38
CA LEU A 452 -13.22 -14.08 2.45
C LEU A 452 -13.28 -14.62 3.88
N VAL A 453 -13.73 -15.87 4.04
CA VAL A 453 -13.75 -16.57 5.33
C VAL A 453 -12.83 -17.77 5.26
N PHE A 454 -11.78 -17.73 6.06
CA PHE A 454 -10.79 -18.79 6.16
C PHE A 454 -10.96 -19.57 7.45
N LYS A 455 -10.86 -20.89 7.37
CA LYS A 455 -10.70 -21.79 8.51
C LYS A 455 -9.22 -21.87 8.86
N CYS A 456 -8.88 -21.70 10.13
CA CYS A 456 -7.58 -22.04 10.69
C CYS A 456 -7.55 -23.53 11.01
N ASN A 457 -6.84 -24.31 10.20
CA ASN A 457 -6.88 -25.77 10.20
C ASN A 457 -6.40 -26.38 11.53
N GLN A 458 -5.46 -25.70 12.21
CA GLN A 458 -4.90 -26.11 13.50
C GLN A 458 -5.20 -25.10 14.62
N GLY A 459 -6.17 -24.21 14.38
CA GLY A 459 -6.57 -23.16 15.32
C GLY A 459 -5.90 -21.82 15.10
N VAL A 460 -6.54 -20.76 15.59
CA VAL A 460 -6.15 -19.36 15.35
C VAL A 460 -4.73 -19.06 15.82
N ASP A 461 -4.32 -19.55 16.99
CA ASP A 461 -2.99 -19.25 17.54
C ASP A 461 -1.87 -19.93 16.75
N HIS A 462 -2.14 -21.09 16.16
CA HIS A 462 -1.19 -21.75 15.26
C HIS A 462 -1.00 -20.91 13.99
N THR A 463 -2.10 -20.49 13.35
CA THR A 463 -2.05 -19.59 12.18
C THR A 463 -1.34 -18.27 12.51
N ALA A 464 -1.60 -17.68 13.67
CA ALA A 464 -0.89 -16.47 14.11
C ALA A 464 0.61 -16.71 14.23
N GLY A 465 1.03 -17.86 14.76
CA GLY A 465 2.44 -18.25 14.82
C GLY A 465 3.10 -18.44 13.46
N LEU A 466 2.35 -18.89 12.45
CA LEU A 466 2.83 -19.03 11.06
C LEU A 466 2.96 -17.67 10.35
N MET A 467 2.07 -16.73 10.66
CA MET A 467 2.09 -15.37 10.08
C MET A 467 3.03 -14.39 10.82
N ALA A 468 3.52 -14.77 12.00
CA ALA A 468 4.38 -13.92 12.80
C ALA A 468 5.76 -13.71 12.14
N SER A 469 6.30 -12.50 12.28
CA SER A 469 7.66 -12.18 11.82
C SER A 469 8.69 -13.18 12.40
N PRO A 470 9.58 -13.76 11.56
CA PRO A 470 10.65 -14.64 12.03
C PRO A 470 11.52 -14.02 13.12
N LYS A 471 11.69 -12.69 13.12
CA LYS A 471 12.44 -11.95 14.13
C LYS A 471 11.94 -12.18 15.56
N LYS A 472 10.66 -12.46 15.77
CA LYS A 472 10.11 -12.75 17.10
C LYS A 472 10.76 -13.97 17.74
N LYS A 473 11.04 -15.00 16.95
CA LYS A 473 11.69 -16.24 17.42
C LYS A 473 13.19 -16.01 17.72
N MET A 474 13.79 -14.94 17.17
CA MET A 474 15.18 -14.53 17.43
C MET A 474 15.32 -13.54 18.60
N ALA A 475 14.21 -13.09 19.19
CA ALA A 475 14.25 -12.03 20.20
C ALA A 475 14.96 -12.50 21.48
N GLY A 476 15.94 -11.73 21.94
CA GLY A 476 16.68 -11.99 23.19
C GLY A 476 17.67 -13.15 23.13
N LEU A 477 17.91 -13.74 21.95
CA LEU A 477 18.94 -14.77 21.74
C LEU A 477 20.24 -14.12 21.27
N SER A 478 21.39 -14.75 21.53
CA SER A 478 22.69 -14.31 20.99
C SER A 478 23.60 -15.50 20.76
N GLY A 479 24.72 -15.27 20.06
CA GLY A 479 25.76 -16.29 19.82
C GLY A 479 25.22 -17.59 19.22
N ASP A 480 25.58 -18.73 19.81
CA ASP A 480 25.20 -20.06 19.32
C ASP A 480 23.69 -20.33 19.42
N GLY A 481 23.01 -19.77 20.43
CA GLY A 481 21.56 -19.91 20.58
C GLY A 481 20.79 -19.24 19.44
N LEU A 482 21.25 -18.06 19.01
CA LEU A 482 20.69 -17.37 17.84
C LEU A 482 20.91 -18.18 16.56
N LYS A 483 22.13 -18.68 16.34
CA LYS A 483 22.47 -19.50 15.18
C LYS A 483 21.65 -20.80 15.12
N GLN A 484 21.47 -21.45 16.25
CA GLN A 484 20.66 -22.67 16.34
C GLN A 484 19.22 -22.39 15.89
N VAL A 485 18.61 -21.31 16.37
CA VAL A 485 17.25 -20.94 15.97
C VAL A 485 17.15 -20.60 14.48
N ILE A 486 18.11 -19.86 13.93
CA ILE A 486 18.14 -19.56 12.49
C ILE A 486 18.24 -20.85 11.66
N ASN A 487 19.11 -21.79 12.04
CA ASN A 487 19.21 -23.10 11.39
C ASN A 487 17.93 -23.93 11.53
N THR A 488 17.29 -23.93 12.70
CA THR A 488 16.01 -24.61 12.89
C THR A 488 14.94 -24.01 11.98
N MET A 489 14.88 -22.69 11.84
CA MET A 489 13.93 -22.06 10.91
C MET A 489 14.12 -22.54 9.48
N LEU A 490 15.36 -22.67 9.01
CA LEU A 490 15.63 -23.18 7.66
C LEU A 490 15.04 -24.58 7.44
N ASN A 491 15.18 -25.45 8.44
CA ASN A 491 14.71 -26.84 8.38
C ASN A 491 13.19 -26.96 8.56
N ASP A 492 12.57 -26.08 9.37
CA ASP A 492 11.15 -26.15 9.72
C ASP A 492 10.23 -25.32 8.81
N PHE A 493 10.72 -24.25 8.18
CA PHE A 493 9.84 -23.29 7.47
C PHE A 493 9.36 -23.76 6.10
N GLY A 494 9.84 -24.87 5.56
CA GLY A 494 9.42 -25.34 4.24
C GLY A 494 9.91 -24.49 3.07
N SER A 495 10.67 -23.40 3.29
CA SER A 495 11.56 -22.84 2.27
C SER A 495 12.58 -21.84 2.83
N GLU A 496 13.84 -22.05 2.47
CA GLU A 496 14.94 -21.07 2.50
C GLU A 496 14.49 -19.66 2.05
N GLU A 497 13.57 -19.62 1.08
CA GLU A 497 13.05 -18.42 0.48
C GLU A 497 12.28 -17.51 1.45
N SER A 498 11.48 -18.06 2.38
CA SER A 498 10.78 -17.25 3.40
C SER A 498 11.77 -16.49 4.28
N LEU A 499 12.87 -17.12 4.68
CA LEU A 499 13.93 -16.49 5.47
C LEU A 499 14.71 -15.45 4.64
N ARG A 500 14.95 -15.71 3.35
CA ARG A 500 15.53 -14.71 2.43
C ARG A 500 14.63 -13.49 2.29
N ILE A 501 13.32 -13.67 2.12
CA ILE A 501 12.33 -12.57 2.07
C ILE A 501 12.35 -11.79 3.38
N PHE A 502 12.35 -12.48 4.52
CA PHE A 502 12.44 -11.85 5.84
C PHE A 502 13.69 -10.98 5.95
N PHE A 503 14.85 -11.54 5.66
CA PHE A 503 16.10 -10.80 5.74
C PHE A 503 16.07 -9.57 4.83
N ARG A 504 15.48 -9.71 3.63
CA ARG A 504 15.37 -8.62 2.67
C ARG A 504 14.50 -7.47 3.18
N ASN A 505 13.30 -7.79 3.65
CA ASN A 505 12.34 -6.79 4.09
C ASN A 505 12.71 -6.17 5.45
N GLU A 506 13.32 -6.94 6.35
CA GLU A 506 13.67 -6.48 7.71
C GLU A 506 14.79 -5.42 7.70
N TYR A 507 15.79 -5.63 6.84
CA TYR A 507 17.03 -4.84 6.81
C TYR A 507 17.13 -3.88 5.63
N TYR A 508 16.11 -3.76 4.78
CA TYR A 508 16.01 -2.66 3.82
C TYR A 508 15.91 -1.30 4.56
N PRO A 509 16.61 -0.24 4.12
CA PRO A 509 17.45 -0.12 2.92
C PRO A 509 18.94 -0.42 3.13
N ALA A 510 19.35 -1.02 4.26
CA ALA A 510 20.75 -1.34 4.56
C ALA A 510 21.32 -2.53 3.76
N ILE A 511 20.56 -3.03 2.78
CA ILE A 511 20.94 -4.12 1.92
C ILE A 511 20.62 -3.77 0.47
N ILE A 512 21.37 -4.37 -0.45
CA ILE A 512 21.11 -4.32 -1.89
C ILE A 512 21.12 -5.76 -2.41
N THR A 513 20.19 -6.10 -3.30
CA THR A 513 20.18 -7.39 -3.98
C THR A 513 20.80 -7.27 -5.37
N PHE A 514 21.72 -8.18 -5.71
CA PHE A 514 22.34 -8.26 -7.03
C PHE A 514 22.37 -9.73 -7.45
N SER A 515 21.83 -10.06 -8.64
CA SER A 515 21.81 -11.43 -9.18
C SER A 515 21.40 -12.53 -8.18
N GLY A 516 20.38 -12.25 -7.34
CA GLY A 516 19.87 -13.17 -6.32
C GLY A 516 20.66 -13.23 -5.00
N LYS A 517 21.84 -12.59 -4.93
CA LYS A 517 22.66 -12.42 -3.73
C LYS A 517 22.42 -11.09 -3.04
N ILE A 518 22.81 -11.00 -1.77
CA ILE A 518 22.58 -9.85 -0.89
C ILE A 518 23.93 -9.22 -0.54
N ARG A 519 24.03 -7.90 -0.67
CA ARG A 519 25.14 -7.12 -0.12
C ARG A 519 24.64 -6.30 1.05
N VAL A 520 25.24 -6.52 2.23
CA VAL A 520 24.96 -5.73 3.43
C VAL A 520 25.84 -4.49 3.44
N MET A 521 25.23 -3.33 3.65
CA MET A 521 25.92 -2.05 3.83
C MET A 521 26.13 -1.79 5.31
N HIS A 522 27.19 -2.36 5.88
CA HIS A 522 27.48 -2.31 7.33
C HIS A 522 27.55 -0.88 7.92
N ASP A 523 28.03 0.09 7.15
CA ASP A 523 28.01 1.50 7.57
C ASP A 523 26.58 2.06 7.66
N THR A 524 25.69 1.63 6.75
CA THR A 524 24.27 1.98 6.78
C THR A 524 23.57 1.30 7.96
N VAL A 525 23.89 0.04 8.27
CA VAL A 525 23.40 -0.65 9.47
C VAL A 525 23.79 0.14 10.73
N THR A 526 25.06 0.51 10.85
CA THR A 526 25.58 1.29 11.99
C THR A 526 24.87 2.64 12.11
N SER A 527 24.68 3.34 10.99
CA SER A 527 23.91 4.59 10.92
C SER A 527 22.46 4.41 11.37
N LEU A 528 21.77 3.36 10.90
CA LEU A 528 20.40 3.05 11.31
C LEU A 528 20.29 2.68 12.79
N ILE A 529 21.30 2.00 13.36
CA ILE A 529 21.37 1.73 14.81
C ILE A 529 21.53 3.04 15.59
N SER A 530 22.46 3.90 15.19
CA SER A 530 22.69 5.20 15.86
C SER A 530 21.44 6.10 15.86
N ARG A 531 20.57 5.93 14.86
CA ARG A 531 19.30 6.65 14.74
C ARG A 531 18.18 5.95 15.53
N GLY A 532 18.33 4.68 15.92
CA GLY A 532 17.30 3.90 16.61
C GLY A 532 16.26 3.26 15.68
N ALA A 533 16.60 3.10 14.40
CA ALA A 533 15.80 2.36 13.41
C ALA A 533 16.04 0.84 13.55
N LEU A 534 17.29 0.48 13.79
CA LEU A 534 17.77 -0.85 14.14
C LEU A 534 18.38 -0.84 15.54
N SER A 535 18.70 -2.01 16.06
CA SER A 535 19.32 -2.26 17.37
C SER A 535 20.65 -2.99 17.23
N GLU A 536 21.47 -3.02 18.28
CA GLU A 536 22.70 -3.84 18.29
C GLU A 536 22.40 -5.32 18.06
N HIS A 537 21.26 -5.80 18.57
CA HIS A 537 20.76 -7.15 18.31
C HIS A 537 20.53 -7.43 16.82
N ASP A 538 20.14 -6.43 16.03
CA ASP A 538 19.99 -6.57 14.58
C ASP A 538 21.34 -6.83 13.89
N GLN A 539 22.41 -6.21 14.38
CA GLN A 539 23.75 -6.45 13.87
C GLN A 539 24.22 -7.87 14.17
N GLU A 540 23.88 -8.42 15.34
CA GLU A 540 24.15 -9.82 15.67
C GLU A 540 23.39 -10.79 14.76
N ILE A 541 22.11 -10.51 14.48
CA ILE A 541 21.31 -11.30 13.53
C ILE A 541 21.95 -11.26 12.14
N ILE A 542 22.28 -10.07 11.63
CA ILE A 542 22.92 -9.92 10.31
C ILE A 542 24.19 -10.77 10.22
N LYS A 543 25.06 -10.67 11.22
CA LYS A 543 26.31 -11.44 11.27
C LYS A 543 26.05 -12.95 11.32
N ALA A 544 25.06 -13.39 12.10
CA ALA A 544 24.70 -14.80 12.17
C ALA A 544 24.21 -15.34 10.81
N PHE A 545 23.43 -14.56 10.04
CA PHE A 545 23.03 -14.92 8.69
C PHE A 545 24.23 -14.97 7.73
N GLU A 546 25.12 -13.97 7.75
CA GLU A 546 26.34 -13.95 6.92
C GLU A 546 27.24 -15.16 7.18
N GLU A 547 27.33 -15.62 8.43
CA GLU A 547 28.12 -16.80 8.82
C GLU A 547 27.45 -18.13 8.45
N LEU A 548 26.12 -18.23 8.60
CA LEU A 548 25.37 -19.46 8.33
C LEU A 548 25.10 -19.69 6.84
N PHE A 549 24.94 -18.62 6.08
CA PHE A 549 24.53 -18.67 4.66
C PHE A 549 25.46 -17.85 3.76
N PRO A 550 26.78 -18.11 3.77
CA PRO A 550 27.74 -17.32 2.99
C PRO A 550 27.41 -17.28 1.48
N GLU A 551 26.69 -18.28 0.96
CA GLU A 551 26.23 -18.34 -0.42
C GLU A 551 25.13 -17.32 -0.78
N TRP A 552 24.40 -16.81 0.22
CA TRP A 552 23.41 -15.73 0.02
C TRP A 552 24.09 -14.38 -0.18
N PHE A 553 25.32 -14.22 0.30
CA PHE A 553 26.00 -12.94 0.37
C PHE A 553 27.13 -12.82 -0.67
N TYR A 554 27.62 -11.58 -0.83
CA TYR A 554 28.75 -11.23 -1.68
C TYR A 554 30.06 -11.13 -0.92
#